data_AF-A0A937V2W5-F1
#
_entry.id   AF-A0A937V2W5-F1
#
_cell.length_a   1.000
_cell.length_b   1.000
_cell.length_c   1.000
_cell.angle_alpha   90.00
_cell.angle_beta   90.00
_cell.angle_gamma   90.00
#
_symmetry.space_group_name_H-M   'P 1'
#
loop_
_entity.id
_entity.type
_entity.pdbx_description
1 polymer ?
#
loop_
_entity_poly.entity_id
_entity_poly.type
_entity_poly.pdbx_seq_one_letter_code
_entity_poly.pdbx_strand_id
1 'polypeptide(L)'
;MIQSIKTVSFSPTDLDQLAADLNRDGICVIRGLFDRTVIEAWAVAFDALFQERQQRPGGVAPRGTARGYVTLPWVAPFADPAVFANPTILGVLDRVFYQEYKLVQLAADIPMQGSEYQEIHRDFRPLFSDQIVTPLYALAVNFPLVEVTAENGPFEMARGTHVMSRDEGLAKIQAGEISMEQFYMQPGDVMIRSPLALHRGTPNHTPQPRPMVVLGYIMHWLYTHKVDLTLPQAYYNDLPPHLQQLLRCQTVDQLPKHATETYVNFKY
;
A
#
# COMPACT_ATOMS: atom_id res chain seq x y z
N MET A 1 31.59 0.83 -19.49
CA MET A 1 31.49 1.61 -18.25
C MET A 1 30.04 1.61 -17.83
N ILE A 2 29.69 0.82 -16.82
CA ILE A 2 28.36 0.82 -16.24
C ILE A 2 28.26 2.11 -15.43
N GLN A 3 27.44 3.07 -15.88
CA GLN A 3 27.12 4.23 -15.07
C GLN A 3 26.50 3.71 -13.78
N SER A 4 27.20 3.89 -12.66
CA SER A 4 26.63 3.67 -11.34
C SER A 4 25.42 4.59 -11.21
N ILE A 5 24.23 4.03 -11.35
CA ILE A 5 22.97 4.74 -11.12
C ILE A 5 23.02 5.20 -9.66
N LYS A 6 22.92 6.51 -9.42
CA LYS A 6 22.86 7.07 -8.07
C LYS A 6 21.62 6.51 -7.39
N THR A 7 21.79 5.56 -6.48
CA THR A 7 20.77 5.20 -5.51
C THR A 7 20.40 6.48 -4.75
N VAL A 8 19.13 6.86 -4.75
CA VAL A 8 18.68 8.04 -4.00
C VAL A 8 18.88 7.76 -2.52
N SER A 9 19.78 8.50 -1.88
CA SER A 9 20.03 8.40 -0.43
C SER A 9 19.23 9.45 0.30
N PHE A 10 18.46 9.05 1.32
CA PHE A 10 17.71 9.95 2.18
C PHE A 10 18.45 10.16 3.50
N SER A 11 18.68 11.42 3.86
CA SER A 11 19.31 11.80 5.12
C SER A 11 18.32 11.70 6.29
N PRO A 12 18.79 11.67 7.55
CA PRO A 12 17.89 11.72 8.71
C PRO A 12 16.91 12.90 8.68
N THR A 13 17.34 14.06 8.20
CA THR A 13 16.49 15.26 8.06
C THR A 13 15.41 15.07 7.00
N ASP A 14 15.71 14.39 5.89
CA ASP A 14 14.70 14.05 4.89
C ASP A 14 13.63 13.13 5.49
N LEU A 15 14.05 12.15 6.30
CA LEU A 15 13.13 11.25 7.00
C LEU A 15 12.29 11.99 8.04
N ASP A 16 12.86 12.94 8.77
CA ASP A 16 12.13 13.79 9.72
C ASP A 16 11.06 14.62 9.00
N GLN A 17 11.39 15.18 7.84
CA GLN A 17 10.45 15.95 7.02
C GLN A 17 9.32 15.08 6.45
N LEU A 18 9.64 13.89 5.93
CA LEU A 18 8.65 12.95 5.43
C LEU A 18 7.68 12.51 6.54
N ALA A 19 8.19 12.26 7.74
CA ALA A 19 7.36 11.95 8.91
C ALA A 19 6.49 13.13 9.34
N ALA A 20 7.01 14.36 9.29
CA ALA A 20 6.25 15.56 9.59
C ALA A 20 5.13 15.79 8.56
N ASP A 21 5.41 15.59 7.27
CA ASP A 21 4.42 15.66 6.19
C ASP A 21 3.34 14.59 6.35
N LEU A 22 3.72 13.36 6.68
CA LEU A 22 2.77 12.28 6.93
C LEU A 22 1.88 12.57 8.16
N ASN A 23 2.42 13.12 9.24
CA ASN A 23 1.61 13.52 10.41
C ASN A 23 0.68 14.70 10.10
N ARG A 24 1.15 15.69 9.33
CA ARG A 24 0.36 16.89 8.97
C ARG A 24 -0.71 16.61 7.93
N ASP A 25 -0.35 15.91 6.86
CA ASP A 25 -1.18 15.75 5.66
C ASP A 25 -1.83 14.37 5.56
N GLY A 26 -1.34 13.40 6.34
CA GLY A 26 -1.78 12.01 6.26
C GLY A 26 -1.14 11.24 5.11
N ILE A 27 -0.23 11.87 4.35
CA ILE A 27 0.41 11.27 3.19
C ILE A 27 1.73 11.96 2.82
N CYS A 28 2.75 11.18 2.48
CA CYS A 28 3.99 11.66 1.88
C CYS A 28 4.37 10.81 0.66
N VAL A 29 5.09 11.40 -0.30
CA VAL A 29 5.57 10.71 -1.51
C VAL A 29 7.08 10.82 -1.59
N ILE A 30 7.73 9.67 -1.77
CA ILE A 30 9.17 9.49 -1.90
C ILE A 30 9.48 9.13 -3.35
N ARG A 31 10.15 10.04 -4.06
CA ARG A 31 10.42 9.88 -5.50
C ARG A 31 11.64 9.02 -5.76
N GLY A 32 11.52 8.08 -6.69
CA GLY A 32 12.62 7.22 -7.14
C GLY A 32 13.30 6.43 -6.02
N LEU A 33 12.54 5.98 -5.02
CA LEU A 33 13.07 5.20 -3.90
C LEU A 33 13.54 3.82 -4.34
N PHE A 34 12.72 3.12 -5.13
CA PHE A 34 13.07 1.81 -5.65
C PHE A 34 13.79 1.93 -6.99
N ASP A 35 14.78 1.05 -7.19
CA ASP A 35 15.40 0.88 -8.50
C ASP A 35 14.33 0.43 -9.49
N ARG A 36 14.28 1.08 -10.66
CA ARG A 36 13.30 0.77 -11.70
C ARG A 36 13.40 -0.68 -12.17
N THR A 37 14.59 -1.26 -12.19
CA THR A 37 14.80 -2.66 -12.60
C THR A 37 14.12 -3.66 -11.65
N VAL A 38 14.05 -3.34 -10.34
CA VAL A 38 13.29 -4.15 -9.37
C VAL A 38 11.80 -4.07 -9.67
N ILE A 39 11.29 -2.86 -9.94
CA ILE A 39 9.87 -2.66 -10.24
C ILE A 39 9.48 -3.28 -11.58
N GLU A 40 10.34 -3.22 -12.58
CA GLU A 40 10.16 -3.90 -13.87
C GLU A 40 10.07 -5.42 -13.70
N ALA A 41 10.96 -6.02 -12.88
CA ALA A 41 10.89 -7.45 -12.58
C ALA A 41 9.59 -7.84 -11.85
N TRP A 42 9.14 -7.00 -10.92
CA TRP A 42 7.84 -7.17 -10.25
C TRP A 42 6.67 -7.02 -11.22
N ALA A 43 6.71 -6.06 -12.16
CA ALA A 43 5.67 -5.88 -13.17
C ALA A 43 5.53 -7.12 -14.06
N VAL A 44 6.64 -7.67 -14.55
CA VAL A 44 6.65 -8.90 -15.37
C VAL A 44 6.07 -10.09 -14.60
N ALA A 45 6.51 -10.30 -13.35
CA ALA A 45 6.00 -11.39 -12.52
C ALA A 45 4.53 -11.21 -12.16
N PHE A 46 4.11 -9.95 -11.94
CA PHE A 46 2.74 -9.60 -11.61
C PHE A 46 1.80 -9.86 -12.79
N ASP A 47 2.19 -9.50 -14.01
CA ASP A 47 1.37 -9.73 -15.20
C ASP A 47 1.08 -11.22 -15.39
N ALA A 48 2.10 -12.08 -15.23
CA ALA A 48 1.92 -13.53 -15.29
C ALA A 48 0.99 -14.04 -14.16
N LEU A 49 1.22 -13.59 -12.93
CA LEU A 49 0.37 -13.93 -11.77
C LEU A 49 -1.08 -13.50 -12.00
N PHE A 50 -1.30 -12.29 -12.48
CA PHE A 50 -2.63 -11.73 -12.65
C PHE A 50 -3.41 -12.45 -13.75
N GLN A 51 -2.77 -12.75 -14.89
CA GLN A 51 -3.37 -13.55 -15.96
C GLN A 51 -3.79 -14.93 -15.46
N GLU A 52 -2.92 -15.60 -14.70
CA GLU A 52 -3.22 -16.90 -14.08
C GLU A 52 -4.41 -16.80 -13.11
N ARG A 53 -4.44 -15.77 -12.26
CA ARG A 53 -5.47 -15.57 -11.24
C ARG A 53 -6.83 -15.21 -11.82
N GLN A 54 -6.90 -14.45 -12.91
CA GLN A 54 -8.15 -14.14 -13.59
C GLN A 54 -8.88 -15.37 -14.14
N GLN A 55 -8.13 -16.41 -14.51
CA GLN A 55 -8.70 -17.65 -15.05
C GLN A 55 -9.27 -18.57 -13.95
N ARG A 56 -9.13 -18.19 -12.68
CA ARG A 56 -9.53 -19.02 -11.53
C ARG A 56 -10.72 -18.41 -10.80
N PRO A 57 -11.76 -19.20 -10.50
CA PRO A 57 -12.84 -18.76 -9.61
C PRO A 57 -12.27 -18.28 -8.27
N GLY A 58 -12.55 -17.03 -7.91
CA GLY A 58 -12.06 -16.42 -6.68
C GLY A 58 -10.56 -16.12 -6.65
N GLY A 59 -9.86 -16.18 -7.79
CA GLY A 59 -8.43 -15.83 -7.89
C GLY A 59 -8.17 -14.32 -7.85
N VAL A 60 -9.20 -13.50 -8.10
CA VAL A 60 -9.16 -12.04 -7.98
C VAL A 60 -10.37 -11.60 -7.15
N ALA A 61 -10.14 -10.92 -6.03
CA ALA A 61 -11.22 -10.38 -5.22
C ALA A 61 -11.81 -9.12 -5.87
N PRO A 62 -13.15 -8.98 -5.96
CA PRO A 62 -13.77 -7.79 -6.50
C PRO A 62 -13.64 -6.60 -5.53
N ARG A 63 -13.34 -5.39 -6.06
CA ARG A 63 -13.21 -4.13 -5.31
C ARG A 63 -14.12 -3.01 -5.84
N GLY A 64 -15.11 -3.36 -6.63
CA GLY A 64 -16.00 -2.46 -7.36
C GLY A 64 -16.01 -2.79 -8.85
N THR A 65 -16.72 -1.97 -9.62
CA THR A 65 -16.79 -2.07 -11.09
C THR A 65 -15.39 -2.12 -11.69
N ALA A 66 -15.11 -3.18 -12.46
CA ALA A 66 -13.83 -3.43 -13.14
C ALA A 66 -12.58 -3.15 -12.27
N ARG A 67 -12.63 -3.51 -10.98
CA ARG A 67 -11.51 -3.36 -10.05
C ARG A 67 -11.25 -4.67 -9.30
N GLY A 68 -10.02 -5.14 -9.38
CA GLY A 68 -9.56 -6.34 -8.72
C GLY A 68 -8.65 -6.07 -7.53
N TYR A 69 -8.44 -7.10 -6.72
CA TYR A 69 -7.44 -7.16 -5.67
C TYR A 69 -6.84 -8.56 -5.62
N VAL A 70 -5.52 -8.65 -5.47
CA VAL A 70 -4.80 -9.91 -5.32
C VAL A 70 -3.74 -9.79 -4.24
N THR A 71 -3.63 -10.80 -3.39
CA THR A 71 -2.46 -10.98 -2.52
C THR A 71 -1.25 -11.44 -3.35
N LEU A 72 -0.06 -10.94 -3.03
CA LEU A 72 1.17 -11.39 -3.72
C LEU A 72 1.80 -12.55 -2.95
N PRO A 73 2.27 -13.60 -3.65
CA PRO A 73 2.86 -14.75 -2.99
C PRO A 73 4.22 -14.38 -2.39
N TRP A 74 4.53 -14.93 -1.21
CA TRP A 74 5.82 -14.74 -0.55
C TRP A 74 6.92 -15.62 -1.15
N VAL A 75 7.23 -15.36 -2.42
CA VAL A 75 8.33 -15.93 -3.20
C VAL A 75 8.94 -14.84 -4.07
N ALA A 76 10.14 -15.07 -4.60
CA ALA A 76 10.75 -14.14 -5.55
C ALA A 76 9.85 -13.92 -6.79
N PRO A 77 9.76 -12.69 -7.32
CA PRO A 77 10.47 -11.49 -6.86
C PRO A 77 9.77 -10.72 -5.73
N PHE A 78 8.54 -11.08 -5.35
CA PHE A 78 7.72 -10.29 -4.42
C PHE A 78 8.19 -10.35 -2.95
N ALA A 79 8.75 -11.48 -2.53
CA ALA A 79 9.37 -11.65 -1.22
C ALA A 79 10.78 -11.04 -1.17
N ASP A 80 10.86 -9.71 -1.33
CA ASP A 80 12.11 -8.97 -1.37
C ASP A 80 12.29 -8.09 -0.12
N PRO A 81 13.24 -8.41 0.78
CA PRO A 81 13.57 -7.58 1.94
C PRO A 81 13.96 -6.14 1.60
N ALA A 82 14.55 -5.88 0.42
CA ALA A 82 14.90 -4.54 -0.01
C ALA A 82 13.65 -3.66 -0.27
N VAL A 83 12.48 -4.28 -0.45
CA VAL A 83 11.18 -3.63 -0.65
C VAL A 83 10.40 -3.57 0.67
N PHE A 84 10.09 -4.71 1.29
CA PHE A 84 9.22 -4.72 2.49
C PHE A 84 9.93 -4.28 3.78
N ALA A 85 11.26 -4.22 3.79
CA ALA A 85 12.06 -3.71 4.90
C ALA A 85 13.05 -2.64 4.43
N ASN A 86 12.64 -1.85 3.43
CA ASN A 86 13.46 -0.77 2.90
C ASN A 86 13.85 0.24 4.00
N PRO A 87 15.15 0.56 4.19
CA PRO A 87 15.60 1.43 5.28
C PRO A 87 14.96 2.82 5.29
N THR A 88 14.65 3.40 4.13
CA THR A 88 13.98 4.70 4.05
C THR A 88 12.54 4.60 4.53
N ILE A 89 11.80 3.56 4.09
CA ILE A 89 10.42 3.32 4.55
C ILE A 89 10.41 3.08 6.07
N LEU A 90 11.21 2.14 6.55
CA LEU A 90 11.28 1.83 7.99
C LEU A 90 11.73 3.05 8.79
N GLY A 91 12.68 3.83 8.29
CA GLY A 91 13.14 5.06 8.93
C GLY A 91 12.06 6.15 9.05
N VAL A 92 11.10 6.23 8.11
CA VAL A 92 9.91 7.09 8.25
C VAL A 92 8.94 6.48 9.26
N LEU A 93 8.69 5.18 9.20
CA LEU A 93 7.79 4.48 10.12
C LEU A 93 8.25 4.60 11.57
N ASP A 94 9.55 4.47 11.85
CA ASP A 94 10.15 4.60 13.18
C ASP A 94 9.97 6.01 13.79
N ARG A 95 9.73 7.03 12.95
CA ARG A 95 9.44 8.41 13.39
C ARG A 95 7.95 8.66 13.63
N VAL A 96 7.09 7.82 13.07
CA VAL A 96 5.63 7.99 13.09
C VAL A 96 4.99 7.06 14.11
N PHE A 97 5.42 5.81 14.16
CA PHE A 97 4.97 4.84 15.14
C PHE A 97 5.74 5.02 16.44
N TYR A 98 4.99 5.11 17.54
CA TYR A 98 5.54 5.31 18.88
C TYR A 98 5.86 4.00 19.61
N GLN A 99 5.60 2.85 18.98
CA GLN A 99 5.93 1.51 19.48
C GLN A 99 6.23 0.58 18.30
N GLU A 100 6.50 -0.69 18.58
CA GLU A 100 6.75 -1.71 17.59
C GLU A 100 5.57 -1.85 16.62
N TYR A 101 5.87 -2.14 15.36
CA TYR A 101 4.89 -2.37 14.31
C TYR A 101 5.18 -3.67 13.59
N LYS A 102 4.18 -4.12 12.83
CA LYS A 102 4.21 -5.35 12.05
C LYS A 102 3.79 -5.06 10.62
N LEU A 103 4.47 -5.66 9.65
CA LEU A 103 3.95 -5.83 8.31
C LEU A 103 2.89 -6.94 8.34
N VAL A 104 1.71 -6.62 7.81
CA VAL A 104 0.53 -7.50 7.84
C VAL A 104 -0.10 -7.71 6.46
N GLN A 105 0.39 -7.02 5.43
CA GLN A 105 -0.22 -7.06 4.11
C GLN A 105 0.84 -6.89 3.02
N LEU A 106 0.72 -7.71 1.97
CA LEU A 106 1.42 -7.57 0.71
C LEU A 106 0.43 -7.97 -0.40
N ALA A 107 -0.02 -6.99 -1.17
CA ALA A 107 -1.07 -7.19 -2.17
C ALA A 107 -1.01 -6.11 -3.26
N ALA A 108 -1.90 -6.20 -4.26
CA ALA A 108 -2.09 -5.15 -5.25
C ALA A 108 -3.57 -4.85 -5.48
N ASP A 109 -3.92 -3.56 -5.50
CA ASP A 109 -5.19 -3.05 -6.03
C ASP A 109 -5.04 -2.83 -7.56
N ILE A 110 -6.05 -3.25 -8.32
CA ILE A 110 -5.95 -3.36 -9.78
C ILE A 110 -7.18 -2.71 -10.45
N PRO A 111 -7.16 -1.39 -10.68
CA PRO A 111 -8.13 -0.74 -11.56
C PRO A 111 -7.91 -1.23 -13.00
N MET A 112 -8.94 -1.81 -13.59
CA MET A 112 -8.96 -2.24 -15.00
C MET A 112 -9.78 -1.24 -15.83
N GLN A 113 -9.74 -1.40 -17.15
CA GLN A 113 -10.52 -0.58 -18.07
C GLN A 113 -12.00 -0.56 -17.68
N GLY A 114 -12.57 0.63 -17.58
CA GLY A 114 -13.98 0.81 -17.21
C GLY A 114 -14.23 0.77 -15.71
N SER A 115 -13.18 0.82 -14.88
CA SER A 115 -13.36 1.03 -13.44
C SER A 115 -14.00 2.39 -13.17
N GLU A 116 -14.82 2.45 -12.14
CA GLU A 116 -15.51 3.68 -11.74
C GLU A 116 -14.83 4.33 -10.53
N TYR A 117 -15.25 5.55 -10.18
CA TYR A 117 -14.88 6.15 -8.91
C TYR A 117 -15.36 5.26 -7.76
N GLN A 118 -14.45 4.97 -6.85
CA GLN A 118 -14.87 4.46 -5.55
C GLN A 118 -15.51 5.60 -4.75
N GLU A 119 -16.41 5.24 -3.84
CA GLU A 119 -16.86 6.17 -2.80
C GLU A 119 -15.66 6.72 -2.02
N ILE A 120 -15.77 7.96 -1.54
CA ILE A 120 -14.78 8.52 -0.61
C ILE A 120 -14.90 7.76 0.70
N HIS A 121 -13.81 7.11 1.12
CA HIS A 121 -13.81 6.22 2.28
C HIS A 121 -12.51 6.32 3.08
N ARG A 122 -12.53 5.67 4.25
CA ARG A 122 -11.34 5.30 5.02
C ARG A 122 -11.14 3.78 4.95
N ASP A 123 -9.89 3.34 5.00
CA ASP A 123 -9.59 1.90 5.04
C ASP A 123 -9.82 1.33 6.46
N PHE A 124 -9.63 2.19 7.48
CA PHE A 124 -9.71 1.85 8.89
C PHE A 124 -10.74 2.72 9.61
N ARG A 125 -11.38 2.12 10.63
CA ARG A 125 -12.16 2.86 11.61
C ARG A 125 -11.24 3.54 12.61
N PRO A 126 -11.62 4.70 13.18
CA PRO A 126 -10.95 5.24 14.36
C PRO A 126 -10.88 4.21 15.49
N LEU A 127 -9.82 4.24 16.30
CA LEU A 127 -9.61 3.28 17.39
C LEU A 127 -10.66 3.39 18.49
N PHE A 128 -11.09 4.61 18.79
CA PHE A 128 -12.08 4.91 19.82
C PHE A 128 -13.36 5.46 19.18
N SER A 129 -13.38 6.76 18.93
CA SER A 129 -14.43 7.47 18.22
C SER A 129 -13.81 8.46 17.24
N ASP A 130 -14.62 8.91 16.30
CA ASP A 130 -14.19 9.86 15.26
C ASP A 130 -13.94 11.29 15.77
N GLN A 131 -14.18 11.52 17.07
CA GLN A 131 -13.91 12.79 17.76
C GLN A 131 -12.53 12.79 18.44
N ILE A 132 -11.88 11.62 18.56
CA ILE A 132 -10.59 11.49 19.23
C ILE A 132 -9.52 11.29 18.16
N VAL A 133 -8.70 12.32 17.98
CA VAL A 133 -7.51 12.22 17.12
C VAL A 133 -6.45 11.41 17.86
N THR A 134 -6.06 10.28 17.28
CA THR A 134 -4.96 9.45 17.78
C THR A 134 -3.70 9.67 16.94
N PRO A 135 -2.50 9.42 17.50
CA PRO A 135 -1.33 9.16 16.67
C PRO A 135 -1.61 8.06 15.64
N LEU A 136 -0.89 8.09 14.52
CA LEU A 136 -1.03 7.08 13.47
C LEU A 136 -0.65 5.71 14.02
N TYR A 137 -1.55 4.73 13.88
CA TYR A 137 -1.36 3.35 14.34
C TYR A 137 -1.36 2.32 13.21
N ALA A 138 -1.61 2.78 11.98
CA ALA A 138 -1.58 2.00 10.78
C ALA A 138 -1.14 2.88 9.61
N LEU A 139 -0.40 2.33 8.67
CA LEU A 139 0.10 2.98 7.48
C LEU A 139 0.02 2.02 6.29
N ALA A 140 -0.37 2.55 5.14
CA ALA A 140 -0.25 1.86 3.86
C ALA A 140 0.91 2.47 3.07
N VAL A 141 1.83 1.63 2.64
CA VAL A 141 2.92 1.99 1.72
C VAL A 141 2.53 1.47 0.35
N ASN A 142 2.40 2.37 -0.61
CA ASN A 142 1.93 2.09 -1.95
C ASN A 142 2.99 2.44 -2.99
N PHE A 143 3.12 1.60 -4.02
CA PHE A 143 3.95 1.90 -5.18
C PHE A 143 3.38 1.23 -6.43
N PRO A 144 3.41 1.90 -7.59
CA PRO A 144 2.83 1.35 -8.79
C PRO A 144 3.83 0.48 -9.55
N LEU A 145 3.35 -0.54 -10.27
CA LEU A 145 4.19 -1.31 -11.20
C LEU A 145 4.22 -0.70 -12.61
N VAL A 146 3.39 0.31 -12.86
CA VAL A 146 3.30 1.06 -14.12
C VAL A 146 3.30 2.56 -13.83
N GLU A 147 3.55 3.40 -14.84
CA GLU A 147 3.34 4.85 -14.69
C GLU A 147 1.87 5.14 -14.35
N VAL A 148 1.65 6.06 -13.42
CA VAL A 148 0.32 6.53 -13.01
C VAL A 148 0.07 7.89 -13.66
N THR A 149 -0.87 7.93 -14.60
CA THR A 149 -1.26 9.11 -15.38
C THR A 149 -2.70 9.49 -15.07
N ALA A 150 -3.20 10.58 -15.67
CA ALA A 150 -4.59 11.00 -15.49
C ALA A 150 -5.56 10.00 -16.13
N GLU A 151 -5.15 9.41 -17.25
CA GLU A 151 -5.94 8.51 -18.08
C GLU A 151 -6.13 7.13 -17.44
N ASN A 152 -5.11 6.62 -16.73
CA ASN A 152 -5.19 5.32 -16.07
C ASN A 152 -5.63 5.37 -14.59
N GLY A 153 -6.02 6.56 -14.14
CA GLY A 153 -6.75 6.77 -12.89
C GLY A 153 -5.85 6.86 -11.66
N PRO A 154 -5.29 8.04 -11.33
CA PRO A 154 -4.44 8.21 -10.15
C PRO A 154 -5.22 8.00 -8.86
N PHE A 155 -4.54 7.61 -7.79
CA PHE A 155 -5.16 7.60 -6.46
C PHE A 155 -5.52 9.03 -6.04
N GLU A 156 -6.67 9.21 -5.39
CA GLU A 156 -7.10 10.50 -4.87
C GLU A 156 -7.22 10.49 -3.34
N MET A 157 -6.72 11.53 -2.68
CA MET A 157 -6.82 11.69 -1.23
C MET A 157 -6.94 13.16 -0.82
N ALA A 158 -7.75 13.41 0.20
CA ALA A 158 -7.90 14.72 0.83
C ALA A 158 -6.93 14.83 2.03
N ARG A 159 -5.89 15.67 1.89
CA ARG A 159 -4.88 15.87 2.93
C ARG A 159 -5.48 16.42 4.22
N GLY A 160 -4.91 16.01 5.36
CA GLY A 160 -5.32 16.48 6.69
C GLY A 160 -6.62 15.86 7.21
N THR A 161 -7.36 15.10 6.39
CA THR A 161 -8.64 14.52 6.83
C THR A 161 -8.50 13.33 7.79
N HIS A 162 -7.27 12.85 8.04
CA HIS A 162 -6.97 11.82 9.04
C HIS A 162 -6.99 12.34 10.49
N VAL A 163 -6.94 13.66 10.69
CA VAL A 163 -6.94 14.32 12.02
C VAL A 163 -8.24 15.08 12.31
N MET A 164 -9.31 14.74 11.62
CA MET A 164 -10.67 15.27 11.86
C MET A 164 -11.68 14.14 11.75
N SER A 165 -12.94 14.41 12.10
CA SER A 165 -13.99 13.42 11.90
C SER A 165 -14.27 13.18 10.41
N ARG A 166 -14.72 11.98 10.06
CA ARG A 166 -15.11 11.60 8.69
C ARG A 166 -16.20 12.52 8.15
N ASP A 167 -17.21 12.82 8.96
CA ASP A 167 -18.34 13.65 8.56
C ASP A 167 -17.91 15.10 8.30
N GLU A 168 -17.04 15.65 9.16
CA GLU A 168 -16.44 16.97 8.92
C GLU A 168 -15.60 16.97 7.64
N GLY A 169 -14.74 15.96 7.46
CA GLY A 169 -13.91 15.83 6.26
C GLY A 169 -14.74 15.76 4.97
N LEU A 170 -15.81 14.96 4.96
CA LEU A 170 -16.73 14.86 3.82
C LEU A 170 -17.46 16.18 3.56
N ALA A 171 -17.93 16.86 4.60
CA ALA A 171 -18.59 18.17 4.47
C ALA A 171 -17.63 19.21 3.87
N LYS A 172 -16.37 19.25 4.32
CA LYS A 172 -15.33 20.14 3.81
C LYS A 172 -14.95 19.84 2.36
N ILE A 173 -14.89 18.57 1.98
CA ILE A 173 -14.68 18.16 0.57
C ILE A 173 -15.86 18.62 -0.29
N GLN A 174 -17.09 18.39 0.17
CA GLN A 174 -18.30 18.78 -0.55
C GLN A 174 -18.41 20.31 -0.71
N ALA A 175 -17.98 21.07 0.29
CA ALA A 175 -17.92 22.53 0.25
C ALA A 175 -16.76 23.09 -0.59
N GLY A 176 -15.82 22.23 -1.03
CA GLY A 176 -14.62 22.65 -1.76
C GLY A 176 -13.53 23.29 -0.89
N GLU A 177 -13.63 23.16 0.44
CA GLU A 177 -12.62 23.66 1.38
C GLU A 177 -11.37 22.77 1.42
N ILE A 178 -11.54 21.47 1.19
CA ILE A 178 -10.45 20.49 1.06
C ILE A 178 -10.58 19.77 -0.28
N SER A 179 -9.55 19.84 -1.09
CA SER A 179 -9.51 19.18 -2.40
C SER A 179 -9.22 17.69 -2.29
N MET A 180 -9.84 16.89 -3.17
CA MET A 180 -9.38 15.53 -3.45
C MET A 180 -8.20 15.61 -4.43
N GLU A 181 -6.98 15.51 -3.90
CA GLU A 181 -5.75 15.64 -4.70
C GLU A 181 -5.43 14.35 -5.43
N GLN A 182 -4.97 14.46 -6.68
CA GLN A 182 -4.52 13.33 -7.51
C GLN A 182 -3.02 13.09 -7.35
N PHE A 183 -2.65 11.82 -7.15
CA PHE A 183 -1.26 11.41 -6.93
C PHE A 183 -0.70 10.67 -8.14
N TYR A 184 0.06 11.40 -8.95
CA TYR A 184 0.84 10.86 -10.08
C TYR A 184 2.16 10.27 -9.61
N MET A 185 2.53 9.11 -10.15
CA MET A 185 3.66 8.31 -9.69
C MET A 185 4.34 7.60 -10.85
N GLN A 186 5.66 7.48 -10.79
CA GLN A 186 6.47 6.68 -11.71
C GLN A 186 6.83 5.33 -11.06
N PRO A 187 7.13 4.28 -11.85
CA PRO A 187 7.81 3.10 -11.31
C PRO A 187 9.07 3.52 -10.55
N GLY A 188 9.16 3.09 -9.29
CA GLY A 188 10.20 3.49 -8.34
C GLY A 188 9.74 4.48 -7.27
N ASP A 189 8.66 5.21 -7.50
CA ASP A 189 8.07 6.10 -6.49
C ASP A 189 7.31 5.30 -5.43
N VAL A 190 7.34 5.81 -4.20
CA VAL A 190 6.63 5.24 -3.05
C VAL A 190 5.77 6.31 -2.40
N MET A 191 4.56 5.96 -2.01
CA MET A 191 3.65 6.79 -1.25
C MET A 191 3.38 6.12 0.10
N ILE A 192 3.56 6.83 1.21
CA ILE A 192 3.17 6.36 2.54
C ILE A 192 1.95 7.17 2.96
N ARG A 193 0.85 6.50 3.31
CA ARG A 193 -0.41 7.16 3.64
C ARG A 193 -1.07 6.57 4.87
N SER A 194 -1.82 7.43 5.56
CA SER A 194 -2.71 7.06 6.63
C SER A 194 -3.98 6.38 6.06
N PRO A 195 -4.38 5.22 6.58
CA PRO A 195 -5.65 4.59 6.23
C PRO A 195 -6.87 5.32 6.82
N LEU A 196 -6.64 6.34 7.65
CA LEU A 196 -7.68 7.18 8.26
C LEU A 196 -7.98 8.44 7.46
N ALA A 197 -7.22 8.74 6.41
CA ALA A 197 -7.58 9.86 5.54
C ALA A 197 -8.67 9.46 4.54
N LEU A 198 -9.50 10.44 4.17
CA LEU A 198 -10.51 10.28 3.15
C LEU A 198 -9.85 10.20 1.77
N HIS A 199 -10.14 9.13 1.06
CA HIS A 199 -9.55 8.84 -0.23
C HIS A 199 -10.47 8.00 -1.12
N ARG A 200 -10.09 7.85 -2.39
CA ARG A 200 -10.77 6.96 -3.34
C ARG A 200 -9.84 6.52 -4.48
N GLY A 201 -10.16 5.36 -5.05
CA GLY A 201 -9.70 5.01 -6.39
C GLY A 201 -10.51 5.73 -7.47
N THR A 202 -9.84 6.12 -8.56
CA THR A 202 -10.45 6.78 -9.72
C THR A 202 -10.55 5.83 -10.92
N PRO A 203 -11.31 6.19 -11.96
CA PRO A 203 -11.45 5.41 -13.19
C PRO A 203 -10.16 5.18 -13.96
N ASN A 204 -9.96 3.97 -14.46
CA ASN A 204 -8.96 3.67 -15.48
C ASN A 204 -9.64 3.60 -16.86
N HIS A 205 -9.28 4.53 -17.75
CA HIS A 205 -9.80 4.60 -19.12
C HIS A 205 -8.89 3.90 -20.14
N THR A 206 -7.69 3.50 -19.74
CA THR A 206 -6.73 2.79 -20.59
C THR A 206 -7.07 1.29 -20.68
N PRO A 207 -6.66 0.60 -21.77
CA PRO A 207 -6.90 -0.84 -21.90
C PRO A 207 -6.03 -1.68 -20.96
N GLN A 208 -4.94 -1.14 -20.43
CA GLN A 208 -4.04 -1.83 -19.52
C GLN A 208 -4.47 -1.66 -18.06
N PRO A 209 -4.37 -2.71 -17.22
CA PRO A 209 -4.59 -2.57 -15.78
C PRO A 209 -3.52 -1.67 -15.14
N ARG A 210 -3.86 -1.02 -14.02
CA ARG A 210 -2.93 -0.19 -13.23
C ARG A 210 -2.64 -0.80 -11.85
N PRO A 211 -1.83 -1.86 -11.75
CA PRO A 211 -1.51 -2.46 -10.46
C PRO A 211 -0.77 -1.48 -9.54
N MET A 212 -1.33 -1.28 -8.35
CA MET A 212 -0.74 -0.52 -7.26
C MET A 212 -0.49 -1.47 -6.11
N VAL A 213 0.77 -1.76 -5.81
CA VAL A 213 1.15 -2.59 -4.68
C VAL A 213 0.82 -1.87 -3.38
N VAL A 214 0.44 -2.62 -2.35
CA VAL A 214 0.25 -2.16 -0.98
C VAL A 214 1.01 -3.06 -0.02
N LEU A 215 1.83 -2.43 0.82
CA LEU A 215 2.37 -2.98 2.05
C LEU A 215 1.65 -2.34 3.23
N GLY A 216 1.06 -3.14 4.11
CA GLY A 216 0.34 -2.65 5.28
C GLY A 216 1.17 -2.81 6.54
N TYR A 217 1.49 -1.72 7.22
CA TYR A 217 2.18 -1.73 8.51
C TYR A 217 1.23 -1.23 9.59
N ILE A 218 1.13 -1.97 10.69
CA ILE A 218 0.28 -1.61 11.82
C ILE A 218 1.02 -1.80 13.13
N MET A 219 0.66 -1.01 14.14
CA MET A 219 1.17 -1.18 15.50
C MET A 219 0.95 -2.61 16.00
N HIS A 220 1.91 -3.14 16.76
CA HIS A 220 1.98 -4.56 17.11
C HIS A 220 0.76 -5.10 17.87
N TRP A 221 0.06 -4.23 18.60
CA TRP A 221 -1.14 -4.56 19.37
C TRP A 221 -2.42 -4.58 18.51
N LEU A 222 -2.41 -4.00 17.31
CA LEU A 222 -3.59 -3.96 16.45
C LEU A 222 -3.70 -5.25 15.65
N TYR A 223 -4.84 -5.94 15.72
CA TYR A 223 -5.16 -7.11 14.91
C TYR A 223 -6.26 -6.77 13.91
N THR A 224 -6.03 -7.08 12.63
CA THR A 224 -7.02 -6.90 11.56
C THR A 224 -7.29 -8.26 10.93
N HIS A 225 -8.54 -8.69 10.88
CA HIS A 225 -8.92 -10.00 10.33
C HIS A 225 -9.00 -10.03 8.80
N LYS A 226 -8.32 -9.11 8.12
CA LYS A 226 -8.68 -8.77 6.73
C LYS A 226 -7.70 -9.30 5.70
N VAL A 227 -6.42 -9.43 6.04
CA VAL A 227 -5.39 -10.04 5.19
C VAL A 227 -4.40 -10.75 6.12
N ASP A 228 -4.14 -12.03 5.86
CA ASP A 228 -3.11 -12.80 6.55
C ASP A 228 -1.92 -13.02 5.61
N LEU A 229 -0.71 -12.77 6.11
CA LEU A 229 0.51 -13.13 5.39
C LEU A 229 0.78 -14.62 5.60
N THR A 230 0.90 -15.37 4.50
CA THR A 230 1.31 -16.77 4.52
C THR A 230 2.64 -16.92 3.81
N LEU A 231 3.65 -17.44 4.52
CA LEU A 231 5.03 -17.55 4.05
C LEU A 231 5.48 -19.01 4.00
N PRO A 232 6.34 -19.41 3.05
CA PRO A 232 7.09 -20.65 3.17
C PRO A 232 7.93 -20.66 4.46
N GLN A 233 7.87 -21.73 5.24
CA GLN A 233 8.63 -21.88 6.49
C GLN A 233 10.14 -21.75 6.26
N ALA A 234 10.66 -22.33 5.17
CA ALA A 234 12.05 -22.22 4.80
C ALA A 234 12.49 -20.77 4.58
N TYR A 235 11.70 -20.00 3.81
CA TYR A 235 11.96 -18.57 3.61
C TYR A 235 11.95 -17.79 4.93
N TYR A 236 10.95 -18.04 5.80
CA TYR A 236 10.88 -17.36 7.10
C TYR A 236 12.10 -17.67 7.99
N ASN A 237 12.56 -18.92 8.01
CA ASN A 237 13.71 -19.34 8.81
C ASN A 237 15.03 -18.71 8.33
N ASP A 238 15.14 -18.46 7.03
CA ASP A 238 16.31 -17.82 6.42
C ASP A 238 16.36 -16.30 6.64
N LEU A 239 15.23 -15.69 7.06
CA LEU A 239 15.21 -14.26 7.37
C LEU A 239 16.04 -13.95 8.63
N PRO A 240 16.76 -12.82 8.66
CA PRO A 240 17.33 -12.27 9.88
C PRO A 240 16.28 -12.11 10.99
N PRO A 241 16.65 -12.29 12.28
CA PRO A 241 15.67 -12.24 13.39
C PRO A 241 14.83 -10.96 13.46
N HIS A 242 15.40 -9.80 13.13
CA HIS A 242 14.66 -8.54 13.12
C HIS A 242 13.58 -8.49 12.02
N LEU A 243 13.80 -9.14 10.87
CA LEU A 243 12.79 -9.26 9.81
C LEU A 243 11.72 -10.30 10.18
N GLN A 244 12.10 -11.40 10.82
CA GLN A 244 11.12 -12.33 11.39
C GLN A 244 10.19 -11.62 12.39
N GLN A 245 10.74 -10.71 13.21
CA GLN A 245 9.97 -9.89 14.14
C GLN A 245 9.11 -8.83 13.45
N LEU A 246 9.53 -8.29 12.29
CA LEU A 246 8.72 -7.32 11.54
C LEU A 246 7.44 -7.95 10.99
N LEU A 247 7.46 -9.24 10.66
CA LEU A 247 6.32 -9.90 10.01
C LEU A 247 5.31 -10.41 11.03
N ARG A 248 4.02 -10.18 10.77
CA ARG A 248 2.95 -10.98 11.37
C ARG A 248 2.39 -11.90 10.29
N CYS A 249 2.77 -13.17 10.37
CA CYS A 249 2.47 -14.15 9.37
C CYS A 249 2.18 -15.53 9.95
N GLN A 250 1.54 -16.36 9.14
CA GLN A 250 1.55 -17.80 9.27
C GLN A 250 2.65 -18.37 8.37
N THR A 251 3.27 -19.46 8.82
CA THR A 251 4.25 -20.20 8.05
C THR A 251 3.69 -21.55 7.64
N VAL A 252 4.02 -21.98 6.42
CA VAL A 252 3.58 -23.25 5.83
C VAL A 252 4.73 -23.92 5.11
N ASP A 253 4.73 -25.25 4.99
CA ASP A 253 5.79 -25.95 4.25
C ASP A 253 5.76 -25.60 2.76
N GLN A 254 4.57 -25.47 2.19
CA GLN A 254 4.35 -25.04 0.81
C GLN A 254 3.17 -24.08 0.73
N LEU A 255 3.31 -23.03 -0.08
CA LEU A 255 2.20 -22.10 -0.31
C LEU A 255 1.02 -22.81 -0.98
N PRO A 256 -0.23 -22.49 -0.60
CA PRO A 256 -1.40 -23.06 -1.22
C PRO A 256 -1.44 -22.69 -2.71
N LYS A 257 -1.53 -23.69 -3.59
CA LYS A 257 -1.62 -23.49 -5.05
C LYS A 257 -2.93 -22.83 -5.47
N HIS A 258 -3.97 -22.96 -4.65
CA HIS A 258 -5.35 -22.57 -4.97
C HIS A 258 -6.03 -21.83 -3.81
N ALA A 259 -5.37 -20.82 -3.24
CA ALA A 259 -6.03 -19.95 -2.27
C ALA A 259 -7.05 -19.04 -2.98
N THR A 260 -8.28 -19.04 -2.47
CA THR A 260 -9.27 -18.02 -2.82
C THR A 260 -8.87 -16.69 -2.18
N GLU A 261 -8.98 -15.59 -2.91
CA GLU A 261 -8.79 -14.27 -2.34
C GLU A 261 -9.96 -13.96 -1.39
N THR A 262 -9.68 -13.98 -0.09
CA THR A 262 -10.69 -13.79 0.97
C THR A 262 -10.85 -12.34 1.41
N TYR A 263 -10.43 -11.38 0.57
CA TYR A 263 -10.42 -9.97 0.94
C TYR A 263 -11.81 -9.48 1.38
N VAL A 264 -11.92 -9.04 2.63
CA VAL A 264 -13.14 -8.50 3.23
C VAL A 264 -13.12 -6.97 3.08
N ASN A 265 -14.10 -6.43 2.35
CA ASN A 265 -14.27 -5.01 1.98
C ASN A 265 -13.70 -3.99 3.02
N PHE A 266 -12.63 -3.26 2.68
CA PHE A 266 -12.03 -2.20 3.53
C PHE A 266 -12.67 -0.84 3.23
N LYS A 267 -13.97 -0.72 3.44
CA LYS A 267 -14.65 0.58 3.31
C LYS A 267 -15.32 0.92 4.63
N TYR A 268 -14.87 2.02 5.22
CA TYR A 268 -15.54 2.68 6.34
C TYR A 268 -15.98 4.10 5.93
#